data_AF-A0A4R4UYI5-F1
#
_entry.id   AF-A0A4R4UYI5-F1
#
_cell.length_a   1.000
_cell.length_b   1.000
_cell.length_c   1.000
_cell.angle_alpha   90.00
_cell.angle_beta   90.00
_cell.angle_gamma   90.00
#
_symmetry.space_group_name_H-M   'P 1'
#
loop_
_entity.id
_entity.type
_entity.pdbx_description
1 polymer ?
#
loop_
_entity_poly.entity_id
_entity_poly.type
_entity_poly.pdbx_seq_one_letter_code
_entity_poly.pdbx_strand_id
1 'polypeptide(L)' 'MSSAVRRTWRRLVLTYYLLCARDDAAVHGFTVPSGIWACDRCHQPHLELSSLVQHVRAEHP' A
#
# COMPACT_ATOMS: atom_id res chain seq x y z
N MET A 1 -18.55 1.31 -18.42
CA MET A 1 -18.34 0.70 -17.09
C MET A 1 -18.83 1.64 -16.02
N SER A 2 -19.82 1.22 -15.22
CA SER A 2 -20.39 2.04 -14.13
C SER A 2 -19.32 2.47 -13.12
N SER A 3 -19.47 3.66 -12.55
CA SER A 3 -18.57 4.23 -11.54
C SER A 3 -18.40 3.33 -10.31
N ALA A 4 -19.46 2.62 -9.91
CA ALA A 4 -19.42 1.63 -8.84
C ALA A 4 -18.43 0.50 -9.16
N VAL A 5 -18.52 -0.10 -10.35
CA VAL A 5 -17.65 -1.20 -10.78
C VAL A 5 -16.17 -0.79 -10.77
N ARG A 6 -15.85 0.43 -11.23
CA ARG A 6 -14.47 0.95 -11.18
C ARG A 6 -13.94 1.09 -9.76
N ARG A 7 -14.78 1.52 -8.80
CA ARG A 7 -14.38 1.66 -7.39
C ARG A 7 -14.16 0.29 -6.75
N THR A 8 -15.06 -0.67 -6.99
CA THR A 8 -14.90 -2.04 -6.48
C THR A 8 -13.65 -2.68 -7.06
N TRP A 9 -13.38 -2.44 -8.36
CA TRP A 9 -12.22 -3.03 -9.01
C TRP A 9 -10.90 -2.44 -8.52
N ARG A 10 -10.84 -1.12 -8.32
CA ARG A 10 -9.72 -0.48 -7.62
C ARG A 10 -9.49 -1.06 -6.23
N ARG A 11 -10.54 -1.27 -5.43
CA ARG A 11 -10.40 -1.85 -4.09
C ARG A 11 -9.83 -3.26 -4.13
N LEU A 12 -10.33 -4.12 -5.02
CA LEU A 12 -9.86 -5.50 -5.15
C LEU A 12 -8.40 -5.57 -5.61
N VAL A 13 -8.01 -4.77 -6.59
CA VAL A 13 -6.62 -4.67 -7.04
C VAL A 13 -5.71 -4.20 -5.91
N LEU A 14 -6.14 -3.22 -5.12
CA LEU A 14 -5.38 -2.70 -3.99
C LEU A 14 -5.24 -3.76 -2.88
N THR A 15 -6.30 -4.51 -2.57
CA THR A 15 -6.24 -5.64 -1.63
C THR A 15 -5.29 -6.75 -2.11
N TYR A 16 -5.30 -7.07 -3.41
CA TYR A 16 -4.38 -8.05 -3.99
C TYR A 16 -2.92 -7.63 -3.82
N TYR A 17 -2.59 -6.37 -4.15
CA TYR A 17 -1.24 -5.86 -3.98
C TYR A 17 -0.80 -5.86 -2.50
N LEU A 18 -1.70 -5.50 -1.58
CA LEU A 18 -1.40 -5.53 -0.15
C LEU A 18 -1.13 -6.94 0.36
N LEU A 19 -1.87 -7.94 -0.12
CA LEU A 19 -1.62 -9.35 0.24
C LEU A 19 -0.27 -9.83 -0.30
N CYS A 20 0.01 -9.55 -1.57
CA CYS A 20 1.27 -9.96 -2.20
C CYS A 20 2.48 -9.34 -1.50
N ALA A 21 2.41 -8.03 -1.19
CA ALA A 21 3.47 -7.34 -0.49
C ALA A 21 3.65 -7.86 0.95
N ARG A 22 2.56 -8.32 1.60
CA ARG A 22 2.62 -8.90 2.95
C ARG A 22 3.27 -10.28 2.94
N ASP A 23 3.04 -11.06 1.90
CA ASP A 23 3.65 -12.37 1.71
C ASP A 23 5.16 -12.23 1.42
N ASP A 24 5.55 -11.29 0.54
CA ASP A 24 6.97 -10.95 0.31
C ASP A 24 7.66 -10.49 1.59
N ALA A 25 7.03 -9.61 2.39
CA ALA A 25 7.57 -9.18 3.66
C ALA A 25 7.81 -10.37 4.61
N ALA A 26 6.87 -11.32 4.67
CA ALA A 26 7.00 -12.53 5.48
C ALA A 26 8.15 -13.44 4.99
N VAL A 27 8.31 -13.62 3.67
CA VAL A 27 9.43 -14.37 3.06
C VAL A 27 10.79 -13.75 3.42
N HIS A 28 10.86 -12.42 3.50
CA HIS A 28 12.06 -11.70 3.90
C HIS A 28 12.24 -11.56 5.43
N GLY A 29 11.40 -12.21 6.24
CA GLY A 29 11.49 -12.21 7.71
C GLY A 29 10.88 -10.99 8.40
N PHE A 30 10.14 -10.16 7.67
CA PHE A 30 9.42 -9.00 8.18
C PHE A 30 7.93 -9.32 8.37
N THR A 31 7.52 -9.67 9.58
CA THR A 31 6.09 -9.73 9.94
C THR A 31 5.57 -8.32 10.20
N VAL A 32 4.78 -7.77 9.28
CA VAL A 32 4.11 -6.46 9.44
C VAL A 32 2.69 -6.69 9.97
N PRO A 33 2.43 -6.52 11.30
CA PRO A 33 1.10 -6.80 11.87
C PRO A 33 0.03 -5.78 11.44
N SER A 34 0.42 -4.56 11.07
CA SER A 34 -0.48 -3.44 10.78
C SER A 34 -0.77 -3.22 9.28
N GLY A 35 -0.24 -4.06 8.40
CA GLY A 35 -0.37 -3.88 6.94
C GLY A 35 0.65 -2.91 6.36
N ILE A 36 0.78 -2.98 5.04
CA ILE A 36 1.71 -2.19 4.23
C ILE A 36 1.00 -0.93 3.78
N TRP A 37 1.69 0.20 3.84
CA TRP A 37 1.17 1.51 3.50
C TRP A 37 1.66 1.90 2.10
N ALA A 38 0.81 2.48 1.27
CA ALA A 38 1.22 2.98 -0.04
C ALA A 38 0.90 4.47 -0.13
N CYS A 39 1.82 5.24 -0.72
CA CYS A 39 1.59 6.65 -0.99
C CYS A 39 0.56 6.82 -2.11
N ASP A 40 -0.49 7.61 -1.90
CA ASP A 40 -1.54 7.80 -2.91
C ASP A 40 -1.05 8.60 -4.14
N ARG A 41 0.00 9.41 -3.98
CA ARG A 41 0.56 10.24 -5.06
C ARG A 41 1.49 9.43 -5.98
N CYS A 42 2.47 8.73 -5.41
CA CYS A 42 3.49 8.01 -6.19
C CYS A 42 3.39 6.48 -6.12
N HIS A 43 2.46 5.94 -5.33
CA HIS A 43 2.23 4.50 -5.14
C HIS A 43 3.43 3.74 -4.56
N GLN A 44 4.39 4.44 -3.95
CA GLN A 44 5.53 3.80 -3.30
C GLN A 44 5.06 3.04 -2.04
N PRO A 45 5.44 1.76 -1.87
CA PRO A 45 5.10 0.99 -0.69
C PRO A 45 6.04 1.30 0.48
N HIS A 46 5.48 1.33 1.69
CA HIS A 46 6.14 1.60 2.95
C HIS A 46 5.66 0.59 3.99
N LEU A 47 6.60 -0.01 4.72
CA LEU A 47 6.30 -0.99 5.75
C LEU A 47 5.75 -0.34 7.03
N GLU A 48 6.14 0.91 7.30
CA GLU A 48 5.70 1.66 8.48
C GLU A 48 4.92 2.93 8.10
N LEU A 49 3.92 3.28 8.92
CA LEU A 49 3.16 4.53 8.76
C LEU A 49 4.05 5.77 8.94
N SER A 50 4.99 5.73 9.89
CA SER A 50 6.03 6.75 10.11
C SER A 50 6.82 7.03 8.83
N SER A 51 7.29 5.97 8.15
CA SER A 51 8.00 6.09 6.88
C SER A 51 7.12 6.68 5.77
N LEU A 52 5.85 6.30 5.70
CA LEU A 52 4.91 6.91 4.74
C LEU A 52 4.75 8.41 5.01
N VAL A 53 4.52 8.80 6.28
CA VAL A 53 4.35 10.21 6.67
C VAL A 53 5.60 11.03 6.35
N GLN A 54 6.79 10.46 6.59
CA GLN A 54 8.05 11.11 6.26
C GLN A 54 8.23 11.25 4.75
N HIS A 55 7.93 10.19 3.99
CA HIS A 55 7.98 10.22 2.53
C HIS A 55 7.06 11.30 1.94
N VAL A 56 5.80 11.38 2.38
CA VAL A 56 4.87 12.42 1.90
C VAL A 56 5.41 13.81 2.21
N ARG A 57 5.98 14.03 3.40
CA ARG A 57 6.56 15.34 3.74
C ARG A 57 7.81 15.69 2.93
N ALA A 58 8.63 14.70 2.57
CA ALA A 58 9.89 14.92 1.87
C ALA A 58 9.69 15.07 0.34
N GLU A 59 8.91 14.17 -0.26
CA GLU A 59 8.77 14.06 -1.72
C GLU A 59 7.50 14.76 -2.24
N HIS A 60 6.53 15.03 -1.36
CA HIS A 60 5.20 15.49 -1.74
C HIS A 60 4.65 16.60 -0.82
N PRO A 61 5.35 17.75 -0.71
CA PRO A 61 4.83 18.90 0.02
C PRO A 61 3.44 19.35 -0.46
#